data_AF-A0A2A4ZU54-F1
#
_entry.id   AF-A0A2A4ZU54-F1
#
_cell.length_a   1.000
_cell.length_b   1.000
_cell.length_c   1.000
_cell.angle_alpha   90.00
_cell.angle_beta   90.00
_cell.angle_gamma   90.00
#
_symmetry.space_group_name_H-M   'P 1'
#
loop_
_entity.id
_entity.type
_entity.pdbx_description
1 polymer ?
#
loop_
_entity_poly.entity_id
_entity_poly.type
_entity_poly.pdbx_seq_one_letter_code
_entity_poly.pdbx_strand_id
1 'polypeptide(L)'
;MIVCHCTQISDHQIHAAVDWMRSADPDTIITPGKVYHALGKAADCGGCMPLFLDIMRSNANLKVPTQLANLRCRTFKESDHEGRRQSTRISKQGTTS
;
A
#
# COMPACT_ATOMS: atom_id res chain seq x y z
N MET A 1 -11.54 -3.58 15.02
CA MET A 1 -10.59 -4.69 15.16
C MET A 1 -9.16 -4.28 14.81
N ILE A 2 -8.15 -5.00 15.31
CA ILE A 2 -6.77 -4.84 14.85
C ILE A 2 -6.64 -5.48 13.46
N VAL A 3 -6.15 -4.71 12.49
CA VAL A 3 -5.91 -5.14 11.11
C VAL A 3 -4.43 -5.49 10.92
N CYS A 4 -3.51 -4.66 11.41
CA CYS A 4 -2.07 -4.92 11.37
C CYS A 4 -1.52 -5.13 12.78
N HIS A 5 -1.01 -6.34 13.05
CA HIS A 5 -0.40 -6.66 14.35
C HIS A 5 0.97 -6.00 14.56
N CYS A 6 1.85 -5.97 13.53
CA CYS A 6 3.20 -5.40 13.65
C CYS A 6 3.19 -3.92 14.08
N THR A 7 2.28 -3.13 13.50
CA THR A 7 2.20 -1.69 13.73
C THR A 7 0.98 -1.25 14.54
N GLN A 8 0.20 -2.22 15.04
CA GLN A 8 -1.01 -2.01 15.84
C GLN A 8 -2.02 -1.06 15.17
N ILE A 9 -2.26 -1.24 13.87
CA ILE A 9 -3.25 -0.44 13.13
C ILE A 9 -4.62 -1.09 13.23
N SER A 10 -5.62 -0.32 13.65
CA SER A 10 -7.03 -0.73 13.67
C SER A 10 -7.78 -0.34 12.39
N ASP A 11 -8.92 -0.97 12.18
CA ASP A 11 -9.89 -0.60 11.14
C ASP A 11 -10.33 0.87 11.27
N HIS A 12 -10.64 1.33 12.49
CA HIS A 12 -11.04 2.72 12.72
C HIS A 12 -9.95 3.71 12.28
N GLN A 13 -8.68 3.40 12.53
CA GLN A 13 -7.57 4.24 12.06
C GLN A 13 -7.47 4.27 10.53
N ILE A 14 -7.74 3.15 9.85
CA ILE A 14 -7.78 3.11 8.38
C ILE A 14 -8.93 3.97 7.86
N HIS A 15 -10.14 3.83 8.41
CA HIS A 15 -11.29 4.65 8.01
C HIS A 15 -11.03 6.15 8.23
N ALA A 16 -10.58 6.54 9.42
CA ALA A 16 -10.27 7.92 9.74
C ALA A 16 -9.18 8.53 8.82
N ALA A 17 -8.14 7.74 8.48
CA ALA A 17 -7.11 8.19 7.56
C ALA A 17 -7.65 8.39 6.13
N VAL A 18 -8.51 7.48 5.64
CA VAL A 18 -9.16 7.61 4.33
C VAL A 18 -10.05 8.86 4.30
N ASP A 19 -10.85 9.07 5.33
CA ASP A 19 -11.78 10.20 5.41
C ASP A 19 -11.02 11.53 5.49
N TRP A 20 -9.96 11.59 6.30
CA TRP A 20 -9.08 12.76 6.38
C TRP A 20 -8.41 13.06 5.03
N MET A 21 -7.81 12.05 4.38
CA MET A 21 -7.17 12.23 3.08
C MET A 21 -8.16 12.74 2.03
N ARG A 22 -9.39 12.20 2.01
CA ARG A 22 -10.42 12.65 1.07
C ARG A 22 -10.94 14.05 1.38
N SER A 23 -11.06 14.40 2.66
CA SER A 23 -11.45 15.75 3.07
C SER A 23 -10.36 16.79 2.76
N ALA A 24 -9.09 16.40 2.84
CA ALA A 24 -7.96 17.28 2.54
C ALA A 24 -7.74 17.47 1.03
N ASP A 25 -7.95 16.41 0.25
CA ASP A 25 -7.79 16.41 -1.21
C ASP A 25 -8.82 15.45 -1.85
N PRO A 26 -9.93 15.97 -2.41
CA PRO A 26 -10.98 15.17 -3.03
C PRO A 26 -10.49 14.30 -4.19
N ASP A 27 -9.43 14.71 -4.89
CA ASP A 27 -8.90 14.03 -6.07
C ASP A 27 -7.74 13.07 -5.75
N THR A 28 -7.36 12.95 -4.48
CA THR A 28 -6.22 12.13 -4.10
C THR A 28 -6.47 10.65 -4.36
N ILE A 29 -5.50 9.98 -4.98
CA ILE A 29 -5.45 8.52 -5.02
C ILE A 29 -4.96 8.03 -3.67
N ILE A 30 -5.84 7.33 -2.95
CA ILE A 30 -5.56 6.75 -1.64
C ILE A 30 -5.05 5.31 -1.85
N THR A 31 -3.81 5.06 -1.45
CA THR A 31 -3.18 3.73 -1.48
C THR A 31 -2.85 3.28 -0.06
N PRO A 32 -2.66 1.96 0.20
CA PRO A 32 -2.23 1.49 1.51
C PRO A 32 -0.99 2.22 2.01
N GLY A 33 0.01 2.43 1.14
CA GLY A 33 1.22 3.17 1.48
C GLY A 33 0.95 4.60 1.98
N LYS A 34 0.00 5.32 1.37
CA LYS A 34 -0.42 6.63 1.86
C LYS A 34 -1.15 6.55 3.21
N VAL A 35 -1.97 5.53 3.44
CA VAL A 35 -2.60 5.31 4.75
C VAL A 35 -1.53 5.07 5.82
N TYR A 36 -0.55 4.20 5.55
CA TYR A 36 0.58 3.99 6.46
C TYR A 36 1.31 5.29 6.76
N HIS A 37 1.64 6.07 5.73
CA HIS A 37 2.33 7.35 5.87
C HIS A 37 1.51 8.37 6.69
N ALA A 38 0.20 8.50 6.43
CA ALA A 38 -0.69 9.38 7.18
C ALA A 38 -0.78 9.01 8.67
N LEU A 39 -0.65 7.72 8.99
CA LEU A 39 -0.61 7.22 10.37
C LEU A 39 0.79 7.32 11.01
N GLY A 40 1.80 7.83 10.28
CA GLY A 40 3.19 7.88 10.74
C GLY A 40 3.81 6.49 10.95
N LYS A 41 3.38 5.49 10.15
CA LYS A 41 3.83 4.10 10.23
C LYS A 41 4.43 3.63 8.90
N ALA A 42 5.24 2.59 8.95
CA ALA A 42 5.70 1.85 7.78
C ALA A 42 5.25 0.39 7.88
N ALA A 43 4.99 -0.26 6.75
CA ALA A 43 4.69 -1.69 6.74
C ALA A 43 5.96 -2.49 7.10
N ASP A 44 5.79 -3.48 7.97
CA ASP A 44 6.89 -4.34 8.45
C ASP A 44 6.92 -5.69 7.70
N CYS A 45 5.89 -6.52 7.87
CA CYS A 45 5.80 -7.84 7.22
C CYS A 45 4.84 -7.91 6.02
N GLY A 46 3.90 -6.96 5.91
CA GLY A 46 2.86 -6.93 4.85
C GLY A 46 1.79 -8.03 4.94
N GLY A 47 1.80 -8.92 5.94
CA GLY A 47 0.84 -10.03 6.07
C GLY A 47 -0.62 -9.59 6.23
N CYS A 48 -0.87 -8.37 6.68
CA CYS A 48 -2.21 -7.80 6.82
C CYS A 48 -2.81 -7.24 5.52
N MET A 49 -2.04 -7.16 4.42
CA MET A 49 -2.47 -6.44 3.21
C MET A 49 -3.82 -6.86 2.62
N PRO A 50 -4.18 -8.16 2.56
CA PRO A 50 -5.50 -8.55 2.06
C PRO A 50 -6.64 -7.96 2.91
N LEU A 51 -6.55 -8.06 4.24
CA LEU A 51 -7.53 -7.49 5.17
C LEU A 51 -7.50 -5.97 5.16
N PHE A 52 -6.31 -5.37 5.09
CA PHE A 52 -6.14 -3.93 5.00
C PHE A 52 -6.86 -3.34 3.79
N LEU A 53 -6.69 -3.98 2.62
CA LEU A 53 -7.36 -3.58 1.38
C LEU A 53 -8.87 -3.79 1.45
N ASP A 54 -9.34 -4.86 2.09
CA ASP A 54 -10.77 -5.10 2.29
C ASP A 54 -11.42 -3.98 3.12
N ILE A 55 -10.79 -3.61 4.24
CA ILE A 55 -11.22 -2.50 5.10
C ILE A 55 -11.15 -1.16 4.38
N MET A 56 -10.13 -0.93 3.55
CA MET A 56 -10.10 0.28 2.72
C MET A 56 -11.29 0.31 1.75
N ARG A 57 -11.59 -0.79 1.06
CA ARG A 57 -12.66 -0.88 0.06
C ARG A 57 -14.07 -0.76 0.67
N SER A 58 -14.24 -1.15 1.93
CA SER A 58 -15.52 -0.98 2.64
C SER A 58 -15.82 0.49 2.96
N ASN A 59 -14.82 1.38 2.90
CA ASN A 59 -15.03 2.81 3.08
C ASN A 59 -15.59 3.47 1.79
N ALA A 60 -16.77 4.07 1.89
CA ALA A 60 -17.44 4.77 0.79
C ALA A 60 -16.65 5.95 0.20
N ASN A 61 -15.69 6.51 0.94
CA ASN A 61 -14.80 7.60 0.52
C ASN A 61 -13.59 7.13 -0.29
N LEU A 62 -13.40 5.82 -0.49
CA LEU A 62 -12.34 5.27 -1.34
C LEU A 62 -12.71 5.27 -2.85
N LYS A 63 -13.38 6.31 -3.34
CA LYS A 63 -13.69 6.45 -4.76
C LYS A 63 -12.44 6.87 -5.54
N VAL A 64 -12.26 6.31 -6.74
CA VAL A 64 -11.23 6.77 -7.68
C VAL A 64 -11.84 7.90 -8.51
N PRO A 65 -11.15 9.05 -8.68
CA PRO A 65 -11.62 10.11 -9.55
C PRO A 65 -11.90 9.58 -10.96
N THR A 66 -13.01 10.02 -11.55
CA THR A 66 -13.50 9.55 -12.86
C THR A 66 -12.49 9.74 -13.98
N GLN A 67 -11.66 10.78 -13.90
CA GLN A 67 -10.59 11.10 -14.84
C GLN A 67 -9.50 10.02 -14.86
N LEU A 68 -9.32 9.30 -13.75
CA LEU A 68 -8.27 8.29 -13.57
C LEU A 68 -8.81 6.86 -13.77
N ALA A 69 -10.11 6.63 -13.58
CA ALA A 69 -10.71 5.29 -13.61
C ALA A 69 -10.58 4.56 -14.96
N ASN A 70 -10.51 5.30 -16.07
CA ASN A 70 -10.50 4.75 -17.44
C ASN A 70 -9.14 4.88 -18.15
N LEU A 71 -8.05 5.08 -17.42
CA LEU A 71 -6.71 5.25 -18.00
C LEU A 71 -6.17 4.00 -18.74
N ARG A 72 -6.83 2.84 -18.64
CA ARG A 72 -6.42 1.58 -19.32
C ARG A 72 -6.58 1.58 -20.85
N CYS A 73 -6.95 2.69 -21.48
CA CYS A 73 -7.05 2.79 -22.94
C CYS A 73 -5.99 3.70 -23.58
N ARG A 74 -4.77 3.74 -23.03
CA ARG A 74 -3.58 4.21 -23.76
C ARG A 74 -2.45 3.22 -23.52
N THR A 75 -2.04 2.54 -24.59
CA THR A 75 -0.87 1.66 -24.64
C THR A 75 0.31 2.36 -23.98
N PHE A 76 0.61 2.01 -22.72
CA PHE A 76 1.98 2.11 -22.26
C PHE A 76 2.72 1.10 -23.14
N LYS A 77 3.54 1.58 -24.09
CA LYS A 77 4.72 0.81 -24.44
C LYS A 77 5.43 0.61 -23.10
N GLU A 78 5.41 -0.61 -22.58
CA GLU A 78 6.39 -1.04 -21.59
C GLU A 78 7.75 -0.62 -22.14
N SER A 79 8.31 0.46 -21.59
CA SER A 79 9.74 0.62 -21.62
C SER A 79 10.24 -0.39 -20.60
N ASP A 80 10.86 -1.47 -21.09
CA ASP A 80 11.49 -2.52 -20.30
C ASP A 80 12.36 -1.93 -19.19
N HIS A 81 11.77 -1.74 -18.02
CA HIS A 81 12.49 -1.50 -16.78
C HIS A 81 12.49 -2.81 -15.99
N GLU A 82 13.08 -3.85 -16.58
CA GLU A 82 13.52 -5.04 -15.84
C GLU A 82 14.73 -4.67 -14.97
N GLY A 83 14.47 -3.88 -13.92
CA GLY A 83 15.39 -3.67 -12.80
C GLY A 83 15.13 -4.69 -11.70
N ARG A 84 15.12 -6.00 -12.00
CA ARG A 84 15.18 -7.01 -10.94
C ARG A 84 16.59 -6.94 -10.35
N ARG A 85 16.75 -6.29 -9.19
CA ARG A 85 18.00 -6.40 -8.43
C ARG A 85 18.27 -7.88 -8.20
N GLN A 86 19.28 -8.42 -8.87
CA GLN A 86 19.82 -9.73 -8.55
C GLN A 86 20.49 -9.59 -7.17
N SER A 87 19.80 -10.05 -6.13
CA SER A 87 20.44 -10.24 -4.84
C SER A 87 21.42 -11.40 -4.98
N THR A 88 22.72 -11.09 -4.95
CA THR A 88 23.71 -12.13 -4.69
C THR A 88 23.52 -12.55 -3.24
N ARG A 89 22.76 -13.62 -3.01
CA ARG A 89 22.69 -14.29 -1.72
C ARG A 89 24.06 -14.92 -1.45
N ILE A 90 24.99 -14.15 -0.89
CA ILE A 90 26.29 -14.67 -0.44
C ILE A 90 26.00 -15.60 0.74
N SER A 91 25.95 -16.90 0.47
CA SER A 91 25.94 -17.94 1.50
C SER A 91 27.36 -18.06 2.04
N LYS A 92 27.68 -17.37 3.13
CA LYS A 92 28.84 -17.74 3.94
C LYS A 92 28.42 -18.88 4.85
N GLN A 93 28.50 -20.11 4.34
CA GLN A 93 28.63 -21.29 5.19
C GLN A 93 30.06 -21.29 5.75
N GLY A 94 30.15 -21.37 7.08
CA GLY A 94 31.42 -21.41 7.79
C GLY A 94 32.22 -22.65 7.43
N THR A 95 33.54 -22.48 7.31
CA THR A 95 34.50 -23.58 7.34
C THR A 95 35.19 -23.55 8.70
N THR A 96 34.83 -24.54 9.50
CA THR A 96 35.63 -25.08 10.59
C THR A 96 37.00 -25.54 10.07
N SER A 97 38.06 -25.18 10.80
CA SER A 97 39.29 -25.97 11.00
C SER A 97 39.87 -25.61 12.35
#